data_AF-A0A520Z1A1-F1
#
_entry.id   AF-A0A520Z1A1-F1
#
_cell.length_a   1.000
_cell.length_b   1.000
_cell.length_c   1.000
_cell.angle_alpha   90.00
_cell.angle_beta   90.00
_cell.angle_gamma   90.00
#
_symmetry.space_group_name_H-M   'P 1'
#
loop_
_entity.id
_entity.type
_entity.pdbx_description
1 polymer ?
#
loop_
_entity_poly.entity_id
_entity_poly.type
_entity_poly.pdbx_seq_one_letter_code
_entity_poly.pdbx_strand_id
1 'polypeptide(L)'
;MENLPEIIRRHLVLMVIWFIPLGVFSQQEFIVYKVKGEPYLKINDSVQSVTKGSVIDEAATLIMKRDDELHYIDSKGDIYELYETGSFNYQALQKRTAFKENTSFMRNLFSYVWKELTYNMASRNNKSGVVYRGDALVLMRYPADSISIYSNNIRFEWEPIENKEKDYFFILREVNGDTKTVIGTPSTSLALTTDNILLRKGHDYEWTISETKYPDSKTRYYSFKLGTDDDFKTKAADIKEISLTLKKLGFTKAEIREAICQDYKICY
;
A
#
# COMPACT_ATOMS: atom_id res chain seq x y z
N MET A 1 30.47 47.32 14.02
CA MET A 1 29.45 46.25 13.90
C MET A 1 29.99 44.99 14.60
N GLU A 2 30.16 45.00 15.93
CA GLU A 2 30.87 43.91 16.65
C GLU A 2 29.96 42.98 17.48
N ASN A 3 28.68 43.31 17.67
CA ASN A 3 27.80 42.54 18.58
C ASN A 3 26.76 41.65 17.89
N LEU A 4 26.77 41.60 16.56
CA LEU A 4 25.85 40.75 15.78
C LEU A 4 25.95 39.24 16.12
N PRO A 5 27.15 38.65 16.33
CA PRO A 5 27.24 37.21 16.61
C PRO A 5 26.78 36.84 18.04
N GLU A 6 26.89 37.74 19.03
CA GLU A 6 26.38 37.47 20.38
C GLU A 6 24.84 37.52 20.45
N ILE A 7 24.22 38.45 19.72
CA ILE A 7 22.77 38.59 19.68
C ILE A 7 22.14 37.38 18.98
N ILE A 8 22.73 36.92 17.87
CA ILE A 8 22.28 35.71 17.17
C ILE A 8 22.44 34.47 18.07
N ARG A 9 23.57 34.34 18.80
CA ARG A 9 23.80 33.23 19.73
C ARG A 9 22.80 33.24 20.91
N ARG A 10 22.47 34.41 21.46
CA ARG A 10 21.44 34.55 22.51
C ARG A 10 20.06 34.16 22.00
N HIS A 11 19.68 34.56 20.80
CA HIS A 11 18.40 34.18 20.20
C HIS A 11 18.33 32.69 19.85
N LEU A 12 19.43 32.09 19.40
CA LEU A 12 19.52 30.64 19.14
C LEU A 12 19.37 29.82 20.44
N VAL A 13 20.01 30.25 21.53
CA VAL A 13 19.87 29.59 22.84
C VAL A 13 18.44 29.74 23.38
N LEU A 14 17.82 30.91 23.24
CA LEU A 14 16.42 31.12 23.62
C LEU A 14 15.45 30.28 22.77
N MET A 15 15.70 30.15 21.46
CA MET A 15 14.88 29.33 20.57
C MET A 15 15.01 27.83 20.90
N VAL A 16 16.22 27.35 21.21
CA VAL A 16 16.45 25.96 21.63
C VAL A 16 15.75 25.67 22.96
N ILE A 17 15.76 26.59 23.92
CA ILE A 17 15.07 26.41 25.22
C ILE A 17 13.53 26.36 25.05
N TRP A 18 12.99 27.06 24.05
CA TRP A 18 11.53 27.09 23.81
C TRP A 18 10.98 25.86 23.10
N PHE A 19 11.82 25.05 22.45
CA PHE A 19 11.41 23.80 21.79
C PHE A 19 11.50 22.56 22.69
N ILE A 20 12.09 22.65 23.89
CA ILE A 20 12.27 21.50 24.79
C ILE A 20 10.97 20.97 25.45
N PRO A 21 9.90 21.75 25.70
CA PRO A 21 8.72 21.19 26.36
C PRO A 21 7.70 20.51 25.43
N LEU A 22 7.91 20.43 24.11
CA LEU A 22 6.94 19.79 23.20
C LEU A 22 6.89 18.24 23.31
N GLY A 23 7.74 17.64 24.14
CA GLY A 23 7.89 16.17 24.23
C GLY A 23 7.34 15.49 25.49
N VAL A 24 6.70 16.19 26.44
CA VAL A 24 6.50 15.63 27.80
C VAL A 24 5.02 15.52 28.25
N PHE A 25 4.05 15.70 27.35
CA PHE A 25 2.64 15.37 27.65
C PHE A 25 2.17 14.16 26.82
N SER A 26 2.89 13.05 26.90
CA SER A 26 2.25 11.76 26.67
C SER A 26 1.68 11.32 28.02
N GLN A 27 0.41 11.62 28.27
CA GLN A 27 -0.28 11.02 29.41
C GLN A 27 -0.21 9.50 29.25
N GLN A 28 0.22 8.80 30.29
CA GLN A 28 0.26 7.33 30.31
C GLN A 28 -1.18 6.86 30.50
N GLU A 29 -1.89 6.69 29.39
CA GLU A 29 -3.31 6.38 29.38
C GLU A 29 -3.54 5.08 28.63
N PHE A 30 -4.51 4.30 29.11
CA PHE A 30 -5.09 3.22 28.33
C PHE A 30 -6.39 3.69 27.70
N ILE A 31 -6.60 3.35 26.43
CA ILE A 31 -7.84 3.63 25.71
C ILE A 31 -8.60 2.32 25.51
N VAL A 32 -9.86 2.31 25.94
CA VAL A 32 -10.74 1.16 25.78
C VAL A 32 -11.29 1.12 24.35
N TYR A 33 -11.12 0.02 23.63
CA TYR A 33 -11.64 -0.11 22.26
C TYR A 33 -12.74 -1.17 22.10
N LYS A 34 -12.92 -2.05 23.09
CA LYS A 34 -14.02 -3.02 23.15
C LYS A 34 -14.45 -3.23 24.60
N VAL A 35 -15.76 -3.29 24.82
CA VAL A 35 -16.39 -3.57 26.12
C VAL A 35 -17.54 -4.52 25.91
N LYS A 36 -17.69 -5.49 26.81
CA LYS A 36 -18.89 -6.30 26.99
C LYS A 36 -19.21 -6.36 28.47
N GLY A 37 -20.49 -6.28 28.82
CA GLY A 37 -20.93 -6.16 30.21
C GLY A 37 -20.99 -4.70 30.68
N GLU A 38 -20.89 -4.49 32.00
CA GLU A 38 -21.04 -3.18 32.63
C GLU A 38 -19.88 -2.85 33.60
N PRO A 39 -18.62 -2.84 33.11
CA PRO A 39 -17.50 -2.39 33.92
C PRO A 39 -17.59 -0.88 34.18
N TYR A 40 -16.99 -0.44 35.28
CA TYR A 40 -16.97 0.97 35.66
C TYR A 40 -15.63 1.39 36.29
N LEU A 41 -15.27 2.65 36.12
CA LEU A 41 -14.14 3.29 36.76
C LEU A 41 -14.61 3.97 38.04
N LYS A 42 -13.82 3.78 39.09
CA LYS A 42 -13.88 4.61 40.30
C LYS A 42 -12.75 5.62 40.23
N ILE A 43 -13.11 6.90 40.15
CA ILE A 43 -12.18 8.03 40.14
C ILE A 43 -12.55 8.91 41.33
N ASN A 44 -11.74 8.85 42.38
CA ASN A 44 -12.07 9.43 43.68
C ASN A 44 -13.44 8.93 44.18
N ASP A 45 -14.40 9.85 44.40
CA ASP A 45 -15.77 9.55 44.84
C ASP A 45 -16.76 9.39 43.68
N SER A 46 -16.30 9.52 42.43
CA SER A 46 -17.14 9.39 41.24
C SER A 46 -17.05 7.99 40.64
N VAL A 47 -18.17 7.51 40.12
CA VAL A 47 -18.28 6.24 39.40
C VAL A 47 -18.70 6.54 37.97
N GLN A 48 -17.90 6.09 37.01
CA GLN A 48 -18.14 6.29 35.59
C GLN A 48 -18.22 4.95 34.87
N SER A 49 -19.26 4.75 34.07
CA SER A 49 -19.37 3.55 33.22
C SER A 49 -18.29 3.53 32.15
N VAL A 50 -17.70 2.36 31.90
CA VAL A 50 -16.68 2.15 30.88
C VAL A 50 -17.36 1.80 29.57
N THR A 51 -17.10 2.63 28.55
CA THR A 51 -17.56 2.42 27.17
C THR A 51 -16.40 2.47 26.20
N LYS A 52 -16.62 2.09 24.94
CA LYS A 52 -15.62 2.25 23.88
C LYS A 52 -15.20 3.72 23.77
N GLY A 53 -13.89 3.97 23.81
CA GLY A 53 -13.28 5.30 23.84
C GLY A 53 -13.02 5.84 25.25
N SER A 54 -13.42 5.12 26.30
CA SER A 54 -13.11 5.51 27.68
C SER A 54 -11.61 5.45 27.93
N VAL A 55 -11.13 6.41 28.71
CA VAL A 55 -9.74 6.54 29.11
C VAL A 55 -9.57 6.00 30.52
N ILE A 56 -8.56 5.17 30.73
CA ILE A 56 -8.14 4.68 32.05
C ILE A 56 -6.79 5.33 32.35
N ASP A 57 -6.80 6.32 33.22
CA ASP A 57 -5.62 7.03 33.69
C ASP A 57 -5.08 6.43 35.00
N GLU A 58 -3.99 7.01 35.51
CA GLU A 58 -3.34 6.55 36.75
C GLU A 58 -4.22 6.71 38.01
N ALA A 59 -5.19 7.64 37.99
CA ALA A 59 -6.07 7.92 39.12
C ALA A 59 -7.30 7.00 39.16
N ALA A 60 -7.62 6.34 38.05
CA ALA A 60 -8.79 5.49 37.94
C ALA A 60 -8.52 4.06 38.45
N THR A 61 -9.52 3.50 39.14
CA THR A 61 -9.58 2.07 39.47
C THR A 61 -10.70 1.42 38.67
N LEU A 62 -10.34 0.47 37.80
CA LEU A 62 -11.29 -0.31 37.01
C LEU A 62 -11.91 -1.41 37.86
N ILE A 63 -13.24 -1.51 37.83
CA ILE A 63 -13.99 -2.59 38.45
C ILE A 63 -14.65 -3.45 37.37
N MET A 64 -14.34 -4.75 37.39
CA MET A 64 -14.87 -5.76 36.48
C MET A 64 -15.74 -6.77 37.25
N LYS A 65 -16.91 -7.10 36.71
CA LYS A 65 -17.82 -8.16 37.21
C LYS A 65 -17.58 -9.48 36.46
N ARG A 66 -18.37 -10.52 36.78
CA ARG A 66 -18.17 -11.91 36.32
C ARG A 66 -18.25 -12.11 34.81
N ASP A 67 -19.10 -11.34 34.13
CA ASP A 67 -19.36 -11.50 32.70
C ASP A 67 -18.83 -10.31 31.87
N ASP A 68 -18.00 -9.47 32.50
CA ASP A 68 -17.40 -8.32 31.85
C ASP A 68 -16.17 -8.74 31.03
N GLU A 69 -16.02 -8.16 29.85
CA GLU A 69 -14.84 -8.28 29.01
C GLU A 69 -14.41 -6.87 28.59
N LEU A 70 -13.13 -6.57 28.76
CA LEU A 70 -12.55 -5.28 28.44
C LEU A 70 -11.30 -5.46 27.59
N HIS A 71 -11.27 -4.80 26.43
CA HIS A 71 -10.05 -4.69 25.63
C HIS A 71 -9.59 -3.23 25.56
N TYR A 72 -8.31 -3.04 25.80
CA TYR A 72 -7.70 -1.72 25.88
C TYR A 72 -6.32 -1.69 25.21
N ILE A 73 -5.89 -0.50 24.80
CA ILE A 73 -4.62 -0.26 24.12
C ILE A 73 -3.83 0.79 24.89
N ASP A 74 -2.51 0.65 24.97
CA ASP A 74 -1.64 1.66 25.57
C ASP A 74 -1.13 2.69 24.55
N SER A 75 -0.36 3.67 25.05
CA SER A 75 0.26 4.72 24.24
C SER A 75 1.29 4.21 23.23
N LYS A 76 1.78 2.97 23.36
CA LYS A 76 2.70 2.32 22.41
C LYS A 76 1.94 1.56 21.33
N GLY A 77 0.64 1.40 21.47
CA GLY A 77 -0.20 0.62 20.57
C GLY A 77 -0.26 -0.87 20.93
N ASP A 78 0.23 -1.26 22.11
CA ASP A 78 0.13 -2.63 22.60
C ASP A 78 -1.29 -2.89 23.10
N ILE A 79 -1.84 -4.05 22.74
CA ILE A 79 -3.22 -4.44 23.02
C ILE A 79 -3.27 -5.36 24.22
N TYR A 80 -4.29 -5.20 25.06
CA TYR A 80 -4.50 -5.98 26.27
C TYR A 80 -5.96 -6.44 26.36
N GLU A 81 -6.17 -7.63 26.90
CA GLU A 81 -7.49 -8.21 27.13
C GLU A 81 -7.67 -8.55 28.62
N LEU A 82 -8.84 -8.23 29.17
CA LEU A 82 -9.18 -8.49 30.56
C LEU A 82 -10.56 -9.14 30.66
N TYR A 83 -10.58 -10.31 31.28
CA TYR A 83 -11.76 -11.14 31.51
C TYR A 83 -11.97 -11.46 33.01
N GLU A 84 -11.07 -10.98 33.86
CA GLU A 84 -11.07 -11.31 35.28
C GLU A 84 -11.95 -10.34 36.07
N THR A 85 -12.76 -10.90 36.97
CA THR A 85 -13.51 -10.12 37.97
C THR A 85 -12.55 -9.55 39.01
N GLY A 86 -12.74 -8.29 39.38
CA GLY A 86 -11.94 -7.68 40.43
C GLY A 86 -11.81 -6.17 40.29
N SER A 87 -10.91 -5.63 41.10
CA SER A 87 -10.54 -4.22 41.11
C SER A 87 -9.09 -4.09 40.64
N PHE A 88 -8.88 -3.30 39.59
CA PHE A 88 -7.59 -3.15 38.93
C PHE A 88 -7.20 -1.68 38.89
N ASN A 89 -6.08 -1.35 39.52
CA ASN A 89 -5.45 -0.04 39.36
C ASN A 89 -4.56 -0.02 38.11
N TYR A 90 -4.12 1.18 37.71
CA TYR A 90 -3.30 1.37 36.53
C TYR A 90 -2.05 0.48 36.49
N GLN A 91 -1.34 0.36 37.62
CA GLN A 91 -0.14 -0.49 37.72
C GLN A 91 -0.45 -1.98 37.55
N ALA A 92 -1.60 -2.45 38.02
CA ALA A 92 -2.03 -3.83 37.83
C ALA A 92 -2.37 -4.11 36.36
N LEU A 93 -2.94 -3.14 35.65
CA LEU A 93 -3.19 -3.23 34.20
C LEU A 93 -1.87 -3.24 33.41
N GLN A 94 -0.92 -2.38 33.76
CA GLN A 94 0.38 -2.28 33.06
C GLN A 94 1.24 -3.54 33.20
N LYS A 95 1.14 -4.27 34.30
CA LYS A 95 1.89 -5.52 34.53
C LYS A 95 1.37 -6.69 33.72
N ARG A 96 0.20 -6.56 33.08
CA ARG A 96 -0.36 -7.64 32.27
C ARG A 96 0.44 -7.82 30.99
N THR A 97 0.51 -9.06 30.54
CA THR A 97 1.12 -9.37 29.25
C THR A 97 0.22 -8.86 28.14
N ALA A 98 0.76 -7.95 27.32
CA ALA A 98 0.12 -7.55 26.08
C ALA A 98 -0.19 -8.78 25.23
N PHE A 99 -1.36 -8.76 24.61
CA PHE A 99 -1.76 -9.70 23.58
C PHE A 99 -0.77 -9.60 22.42
N LYS A 100 0.17 -10.55 22.36
CA LYS A 100 1.15 -10.64 21.28
C LYS A 100 0.52 -11.33 20.07
N GLU A 101 -0.42 -10.67 19.42
CA GLU A 101 -0.57 -10.95 17.99
C GLU A 101 0.66 -10.40 17.29
N ASN A 102 1.28 -11.20 16.42
CA ASN A 102 2.42 -10.75 15.61
C ASN A 102 2.06 -9.58 14.67
N THR A 103 0.80 -9.13 14.65
CA THR A 103 0.12 -8.10 13.86
C THR A 103 -0.45 -7.01 14.76
N SER A 104 0.10 -5.79 14.78
CA SER A 104 -0.60 -4.67 15.43
C SER A 104 -1.84 -4.29 14.62
N PHE A 105 -2.91 -3.81 15.29
CA PHE A 105 -4.12 -3.30 14.64
C PHE A 105 -3.79 -2.28 13.53
N MET A 106 -2.84 -1.37 13.81
CA MET A 106 -2.37 -0.38 12.85
C MET A 106 -1.74 -1.03 11.61
N ARG A 107 -0.96 -2.11 11.77
CA ARG A 107 -0.43 -2.84 10.62
C ARG A 107 -1.55 -3.40 9.75
N ASN A 108 -2.57 -4.00 10.37
CA ASN A 108 -3.71 -4.55 9.65
C ASN A 108 -4.48 -3.44 8.91
N LEU A 109 -4.69 -2.29 9.57
CA LEU A 109 -5.34 -1.13 8.98
C LEU A 109 -4.55 -0.57 7.79
N PHE A 110 -3.25 -0.30 7.95
CA PHE A 110 -2.42 0.23 6.85
C PHE A 110 -2.28 -0.77 5.71
N SER A 111 -2.16 -2.06 6.00
CA SER A 111 -2.13 -3.09 4.97
C SER A 111 -3.44 -3.15 4.21
N TYR A 112 -4.57 -3.06 4.91
CA TYR A 112 -5.89 -3.00 4.29
C TYR A 112 -6.05 -1.77 3.39
N VAL A 113 -5.74 -0.57 3.91
CA VAL A 113 -5.80 0.68 3.13
C VAL A 113 -4.88 0.62 1.93
N TRP A 114 -3.65 0.14 2.08
CA TRP A 114 -2.71 -0.01 0.99
C TRP A 114 -3.24 -0.97 -0.08
N LYS A 115 -3.77 -2.14 0.31
CA LYS A 115 -4.38 -3.10 -0.62
C LYS A 115 -5.58 -2.50 -1.35
N GLU A 116 -6.44 -1.76 -0.65
CA GLU A 116 -7.56 -1.07 -1.30
C GLU A 116 -7.10 -0.01 -2.31
N LEU A 117 -5.98 0.67 -2.05
CA LEU A 117 -5.42 1.66 -2.98
C LEU A 117 -4.69 1.04 -4.18
N THR A 118 -4.05 -0.13 -3.99
CA THR A 118 -3.10 -0.72 -4.96
C THR A 118 -3.62 -1.98 -5.67
N TYR A 119 -4.23 -2.92 -4.95
CA TYR A 119 -4.68 -4.22 -5.47
C TYR A 119 -5.97 -4.11 -6.31
N ASN A 120 -6.78 -3.10 -6.02
CA ASN A 120 -8.04 -2.86 -6.71
C ASN A 120 -7.87 -2.08 -8.02
N MET A 121 -6.74 -2.17 -8.75
CA MET A 121 -6.63 -1.53 -10.07
C MET A 121 -7.61 -2.12 -11.10
N ALA A 122 -7.86 -3.43 -11.07
CA ALA A 122 -8.96 -4.04 -11.85
C ALA A 122 -10.35 -3.51 -11.43
N SER A 123 -10.49 -3.02 -10.19
CA SER A 123 -11.71 -2.42 -9.66
C SER A 123 -11.73 -0.88 -9.67
N ARG A 124 -10.62 -0.20 -9.96
CA ARG A 124 -10.53 1.28 -10.06
C ARG A 124 -11.31 1.78 -11.27
N ASN A 125 -11.45 0.94 -12.28
CA ASN A 125 -12.30 1.17 -13.45
C ASN A 125 -13.80 0.91 -13.16
N ASN A 126 -14.15 0.21 -12.08
CA ASN A 126 -15.52 -0.21 -11.76
C ASN A 126 -16.12 0.41 -10.48
N LYS A 127 -15.37 1.20 -9.70
CA LYS A 127 -15.83 1.74 -8.40
C LYS A 127 -15.79 3.27 -8.24
N SER A 128 -15.47 4.01 -9.30
CA SER A 128 -15.84 5.43 -9.34
C SER A 128 -17.18 5.53 -10.06
N GLY A 129 -18.13 6.32 -9.54
CA GLY A 129 -19.46 6.55 -10.13
C GLY A 129 -19.41 7.35 -11.44
N VAL A 130 -18.42 7.08 -12.29
CA VAL A 130 -18.18 7.72 -13.57
C VAL A 130 -18.19 6.61 -14.60
N VAL A 131 -19.23 6.60 -15.43
CA VAL A 131 -19.33 5.69 -16.58
C VAL A 131 -18.25 6.09 -17.57
N TYR A 132 -17.20 5.28 -17.72
CA TYR A 132 -16.26 5.43 -18.82
C TYR A 132 -16.98 5.04 -20.12
N ARG A 133 -17.67 6.00 -20.74
CA ARG A 133 -18.15 5.90 -22.13
C ARG A 133 -17.02 6.36 -23.04
N GLY A 134 -16.17 5.44 -23.41
CA GLY A 134 -15.26 5.60 -24.52
C GLY A 134 -15.05 4.24 -25.15
N ASP A 135 -15.19 4.15 -26.46
CA ASP A 135 -14.97 2.95 -27.29
C ASP A 135 -13.54 2.36 -27.16
N ALA A 136 -12.70 2.95 -26.32
CA ALA A 136 -11.42 2.43 -25.85
C ALA A 136 -11.60 1.64 -24.53
N LEU A 137 -12.54 0.69 -24.51
CA LEU A 137 -12.59 -0.36 -23.48
C LEU A 137 -11.16 -0.90 -23.35
N VAL A 138 -10.61 -0.81 -22.14
CA VAL A 138 -9.23 -1.22 -21.84
C VAL A 138 -9.16 -2.73 -22.02
N LEU A 139 -8.84 -3.15 -23.24
CA LEU A 139 -8.61 -4.56 -23.55
C LEU A 139 -7.22 -4.94 -23.05
N MET A 140 -6.22 -4.10 -23.22
CA MET A 140 -4.84 -4.42 -22.86
C MET A 140 -4.67 -4.53 -21.33
N ARG A 141 -4.25 -5.71 -20.85
CA ARG A 141 -3.98 -5.99 -19.43
C ARG A 141 -2.50 -5.92 -19.08
N TYR A 142 -1.64 -6.57 -19.87
CA TYR A 142 -0.20 -6.61 -19.64
C TYR A 142 0.57 -6.70 -20.96
N PRO A 143 1.73 -6.03 -21.12
CA PRO A 143 2.29 -4.96 -20.29
C PRO A 143 1.34 -3.78 -20.08
N ALA A 144 1.24 -3.28 -18.85
CA ALA A 144 0.54 -2.02 -18.59
C ALA A 144 1.27 -0.83 -19.26
N ASP A 145 0.56 0.28 -19.45
CA ASP A 145 1.11 1.47 -20.04
C ASP A 145 2.22 2.09 -19.16
N SER A 146 3.30 2.53 -19.81
CA SER A 146 4.48 3.18 -19.22
C SER A 146 5.22 2.34 -18.16
N ILE A 147 5.37 1.02 -18.38
CA ILE A 147 6.15 0.14 -17.49
C ILE A 147 7.55 -0.16 -18.01
N SER A 148 8.47 -0.47 -17.08
CA SER A 148 9.77 -1.08 -17.39
C SER A 148 9.74 -2.57 -17.09
N ILE A 149 10.16 -3.39 -18.06
CA ILE A 149 10.16 -4.86 -17.97
C ILE A 149 11.60 -5.36 -17.99
N TYR A 150 11.92 -6.30 -17.10
CA TYR A 150 13.23 -6.93 -16.92
C TYR A 150 13.03 -8.46 -16.91
N SER A 151 12.51 -9.01 -18.00
CA SER A 151 12.23 -10.44 -18.15
C SER A 151 12.72 -10.91 -19.51
N ASN A 152 13.13 -12.17 -19.59
CA ASN A 152 13.53 -12.79 -20.86
C ASN A 152 12.33 -13.24 -21.72
N ASN A 153 11.13 -13.20 -21.14
CA ASN A 153 9.89 -13.57 -21.82
C ASN A 153 8.77 -12.62 -21.37
N ILE A 154 8.08 -12.02 -22.34
CA ILE A 154 6.99 -11.08 -22.10
C ILE A 154 5.71 -11.73 -22.60
N ARG A 155 4.76 -11.95 -21.68
CA ARG A 155 3.44 -12.47 -22.03
C ARG A 155 2.45 -11.33 -22.12
N PHE A 156 2.12 -10.94 -23.34
CA PHE A 156 1.07 -9.96 -23.62
C PHE A 156 -0.30 -10.58 -23.34
N GLU A 157 -1.16 -9.82 -22.68
CA GLU A 157 -2.50 -10.26 -22.26
C GLU A 157 -3.51 -9.15 -22.47
N TRP A 158 -4.70 -9.53 -22.95
CA TRP A 158 -5.81 -8.61 -23.13
C TRP A 158 -7.16 -9.27 -22.86
N GLU A 159 -8.19 -8.46 -22.65
CA GLU A 159 -9.55 -8.91 -22.48
C GLU A 159 -10.17 -9.39 -23.78
N PRO A 160 -11.02 -10.42 -23.71
CA PRO A 160 -11.86 -10.78 -24.83
C PRO A 160 -12.82 -9.64 -25.17
N ILE A 161 -13.10 -9.46 -26.46
CA ILE A 161 -14.12 -8.52 -26.92
C ILE A 161 -15.42 -9.32 -26.97
N GLU A 162 -16.46 -8.84 -26.28
CA GLU A 162 -17.76 -9.51 -26.30
C GLU A 162 -18.33 -9.56 -27.73
N ASN A 163 -18.89 -10.71 -28.11
CA ASN A 163 -19.46 -10.97 -29.45
C ASN A 163 -18.46 -10.92 -30.61
N LYS A 164 -17.19 -11.23 -30.35
CA LYS A 164 -16.15 -11.25 -31.38
C LYS A 164 -16.30 -12.43 -32.34
N GLU A 165 -16.31 -12.13 -33.64
CA GLU A 165 -16.38 -13.12 -34.73
C GLU A 165 -15.04 -13.37 -35.45
N LYS A 166 -14.03 -12.50 -35.28
CA LYS A 166 -12.76 -12.50 -36.05
C LYS A 166 -11.52 -12.72 -35.17
N ASP A 167 -10.37 -13.01 -35.78
CA ASP A 167 -9.06 -13.07 -35.10
C ASP A 167 -8.60 -11.69 -34.59
N TYR A 168 -7.75 -11.67 -33.57
CA TYR A 168 -7.09 -10.44 -33.07
C TYR A 168 -5.85 -10.15 -33.91
N PHE A 169 -5.55 -8.86 -34.11
CA PHE A 169 -4.27 -8.40 -34.62
C PHE A 169 -3.49 -7.76 -33.48
N PHE A 170 -2.45 -8.45 -33.04
CA PHE A 170 -1.43 -7.90 -32.16
C PHE A 170 -0.47 -7.04 -32.97
N ILE A 171 -0.25 -5.82 -32.52
CA ILE A 171 0.60 -4.84 -33.20
C ILE A 171 1.65 -4.36 -32.21
N LEU A 172 2.91 -4.54 -32.56
CA LEU A 172 4.08 -4.08 -31.80
C LEU A 172 4.88 -3.13 -32.67
N ARG A 173 5.32 -2.00 -32.11
CA ARG A 173 6.24 -1.08 -32.76
C ARG A 173 7.33 -0.63 -31.80
N GLU A 174 8.52 -0.42 -32.35
CA GLU A 174 9.62 0.24 -31.62
C GLU A 174 9.42 1.75 -31.71
N VAL A 175 9.57 2.48 -30.60
CA VAL A 175 9.26 3.93 -30.57
C VAL A 175 10.24 4.75 -31.42
N ASN A 176 11.53 4.37 -31.40
CA ASN A 176 12.60 5.08 -32.08
C ASN A 176 13.03 4.39 -33.40
N GLY A 177 12.28 3.40 -33.87
CA GLY A 177 12.62 2.61 -35.04
C GLY A 177 11.45 2.45 -36.01
N ASP A 178 11.74 2.07 -37.24
CA ASP A 178 10.72 1.82 -38.28
C ASP A 178 10.12 0.41 -38.20
N THR A 179 10.51 -0.38 -37.19
CA THR A 179 10.06 -1.77 -37.06
C THR A 179 8.65 -1.84 -36.50
N LYS A 180 7.73 -2.29 -37.34
CA LYS A 180 6.36 -2.63 -36.98
C LYS A 180 6.10 -4.11 -37.24
N THR A 181 5.60 -4.81 -36.23
CA THR A 181 5.24 -6.22 -36.30
C THR A 181 3.74 -6.37 -36.09
N VAL A 182 3.09 -7.15 -36.95
CA VAL A 182 1.67 -7.44 -36.87
C VAL A 182 1.45 -8.95 -36.89
N ILE A 183 0.79 -9.49 -35.87
CA ILE A 183 0.55 -10.92 -35.68
C ILE A 183 -0.95 -11.15 -35.54
N GLY A 184 -1.52 -11.99 -36.41
CA GLY A 184 -2.90 -12.47 -36.27
C GLY A 184 -2.97 -13.62 -35.25
N THR A 185 -3.88 -13.57 -34.30
CA THR A 185 -4.06 -14.62 -33.29
C THR A 185 -5.51 -14.72 -32.80
N PRO A 186 -6.08 -15.92 -32.61
CA PRO A 186 -7.39 -16.09 -31.99
C PRO A 186 -7.33 -16.00 -30.46
N SER A 187 -6.14 -16.08 -29.86
CA SER A 187 -5.93 -16.06 -28.41
C SER A 187 -6.07 -14.66 -27.82
N THR A 188 -6.30 -14.57 -26.52
CA THR A 188 -6.23 -13.34 -25.71
C THR A 188 -4.87 -13.13 -25.03
N SER A 189 -3.90 -13.98 -25.39
CA SER A 189 -2.53 -13.87 -24.92
C SER A 189 -1.51 -14.25 -26.00
N LEU A 190 -0.34 -13.62 -25.94
CA LEU A 190 0.79 -13.88 -26.81
C LEU A 190 2.09 -13.76 -26.02
N ALA A 191 2.96 -14.77 -26.08
CA ALA A 191 4.27 -14.72 -25.44
C ALA A 191 5.37 -14.46 -26.47
N LEU A 192 6.23 -13.48 -26.19
CA LEU A 192 7.39 -13.15 -26.99
C LEU A 192 8.66 -13.20 -26.13
N THR A 193 9.65 -13.94 -26.58
CA THR A 193 10.99 -13.97 -25.98
C THR A 193 11.73 -12.68 -26.29
N THR A 194 12.57 -12.22 -25.35
CA THR A 194 13.45 -11.06 -25.56
C THR A 194 14.78 -11.48 -26.18
N ASP A 195 15.58 -10.49 -26.55
CA ASP A 195 16.87 -10.65 -27.22
C ASP A 195 16.74 -11.37 -28.57
N ASN A 196 15.63 -11.11 -29.26
CA ASN A 196 15.39 -11.48 -30.65
C ASN A 196 15.20 -10.23 -31.52
N ILE A 197 14.97 -10.43 -32.82
CA ILE A 197 14.78 -9.35 -33.79
C ILE A 197 13.57 -8.45 -33.43
N LEU A 198 12.58 -8.97 -32.69
CA LEU A 198 11.34 -8.26 -32.37
C LEU A 198 11.43 -7.45 -31.07
N LEU A 199 12.16 -7.96 -30.06
CA LEU A 199 12.28 -7.37 -28.72
C LEU A 199 13.73 -7.39 -28.27
N ARG A 200 14.36 -6.21 -28.23
CA ARG A 200 15.75 -6.00 -27.84
C ARG A 200 15.80 -5.24 -26.53
N LYS A 201 16.64 -5.71 -25.59
CA LYS A 201 16.90 -4.99 -24.34
C LYS A 201 17.51 -3.61 -24.60
N GLY A 202 17.10 -2.64 -23.80
CA GLY A 202 17.49 -1.23 -23.91
C GLY A 202 16.57 -0.37 -24.79
N HIS A 203 15.56 -0.96 -25.42
CA HIS A 203 14.65 -0.26 -26.35
C HIS A 203 13.26 -0.01 -25.74
N ASP A 204 12.57 0.98 -26.32
CA ASP A 204 11.21 1.36 -25.98
C ASP A 204 10.23 0.88 -27.04
N TYR A 205 9.11 0.32 -26.58
CA TYR A 205 8.12 -0.32 -27.41
C TYR A 205 6.72 0.19 -27.10
N GLU A 206 5.87 0.10 -28.12
CA GLU A 206 4.45 0.36 -28.01
C GLU A 206 3.68 -0.80 -28.60
N TRP A 207 2.58 -1.19 -27.96
CA TRP A 207 1.77 -2.30 -28.41
C TRP A 207 0.27 -1.99 -28.34
N THR A 208 -0.51 -2.68 -29.16
CA THR A 208 -1.96 -2.60 -29.16
C THR A 208 -2.61 -3.86 -29.74
N ILE A 209 -3.92 -4.01 -29.50
CA ILE A 209 -4.76 -5.06 -30.06
C ILE A 209 -5.86 -4.42 -30.89
N SER A 210 -6.10 -4.99 -32.07
CA SER A 210 -7.11 -4.53 -33.02
C SER A 210 -7.88 -5.70 -33.62
N GLU A 211 -9.14 -5.50 -34.03
CA GLU A 211 -9.90 -6.44 -34.86
C GLU A 211 -9.55 -6.32 -36.36
N THR A 212 -8.77 -5.29 -36.72
CA THR A 212 -8.29 -5.04 -38.09
C THR A 212 -6.77 -4.98 -38.15
N LYS A 213 -6.20 -5.47 -39.26
CA LYS A 213 -4.75 -5.45 -39.50
C LYS A 213 -4.15 -4.04 -39.53
N TYR A 214 -4.95 -3.05 -39.92
CA TYR A 214 -4.56 -1.64 -40.03
C TYR A 214 -5.52 -0.80 -39.17
N PRO A 215 -5.18 -0.60 -37.88
CA PRO A 215 -5.99 0.23 -36.98
C PRO A 215 -5.99 1.69 -37.42
N ASP A 216 -7.04 2.42 -37.03
CA ASP A 216 -7.16 3.86 -37.27
C ASP A 216 -6.11 4.64 -36.44
N SER A 217 -5.82 5.86 -36.90
CA SER A 217 -5.00 6.87 -36.23
C SER A 217 -5.38 7.14 -34.77
N LYS A 218 -6.63 6.88 -34.38
CA LYS A 218 -7.14 7.07 -33.01
C LYS A 218 -6.85 5.89 -32.08
N THR A 219 -6.28 4.80 -32.57
CA THR A 219 -6.01 3.62 -31.74
C THR A 219 -4.97 3.92 -30.68
N ARG A 220 -5.32 3.65 -29.42
CA ARG A 220 -4.42 3.81 -28.28
C ARG A 220 -3.39 2.69 -28.24
N TYR A 221 -2.14 3.08 -27.99
CA TYR A 221 -1.03 2.16 -27.75
C TYR A 221 -0.64 2.22 -26.28
N TYR A 222 -0.21 1.08 -25.73
CA TYR A 222 0.44 0.99 -24.43
C TYR A 222 1.95 0.95 -24.63
N SER A 223 2.66 1.78 -23.87
CA SER A 223 4.11 1.90 -23.93
C SER A 223 4.78 1.02 -22.88
N PHE A 224 5.93 0.43 -23.21
CA PHE A 224 6.80 -0.20 -22.22
C PHE A 224 8.26 -0.11 -22.65
N LYS A 225 9.15 -0.02 -21.66
CA LYS A 225 10.59 -0.09 -21.84
C LYS A 225 11.07 -1.51 -21.54
N LEU A 226 11.84 -2.09 -22.44
CA LEU A 226 12.54 -3.33 -22.15
C LEU A 226 13.91 -2.99 -21.56
N GLY A 227 14.05 -3.11 -20.24
CA GLY A 227 15.25 -2.68 -19.52
C GLY A 227 16.43 -3.64 -19.69
N THR A 228 17.64 -3.11 -19.54
CA THR A 228 18.86 -3.92 -19.50
C THR A 228 19.12 -4.47 -18.10
N ASP A 229 20.01 -5.46 -18.00
CA ASP A 229 20.44 -6.02 -16.71
C ASP A 229 21.15 -4.94 -15.86
N ASP A 230 21.85 -4.00 -16.50
CA ASP A 230 22.50 -2.88 -15.80
C ASP A 230 21.49 -1.84 -15.31
N ASP A 231 20.46 -1.53 -16.10
CA ASP A 231 19.33 -0.70 -15.65
C ASP A 231 18.65 -1.33 -14.42
N PHE A 232 18.50 -2.66 -14.41
CA PHE A 232 17.90 -3.36 -13.27
C PHE A 232 18.74 -3.24 -12.01
N LYS A 233 20.08 -3.37 -12.11
CA LYS A 233 20.99 -3.23 -10.96
C LYS A 233 20.87 -1.86 -10.29
N THR A 234 20.65 -0.79 -11.06
CA THR A 234 20.46 0.56 -10.49
C THR A 234 19.21 0.65 -9.61
N LYS A 235 18.20 -0.18 -9.86
CA LYS A 235 16.91 -0.21 -9.13
C LYS A 235 16.88 -1.24 -8.00
N ALA A 236 17.89 -2.11 -7.90
CA ALA A 236 17.90 -3.23 -6.97
C ALA A 236 17.83 -2.79 -5.50
N ALA A 237 18.46 -1.66 -5.15
CA ALA A 237 18.41 -1.11 -3.80
C ALA A 237 16.99 -0.68 -3.42
N ASP A 238 16.34 0.10 -4.29
CA ASP A 238 14.97 0.59 -4.09
C ASP A 238 13.97 -0.57 -4.00
N ILE A 239 14.06 -1.54 -4.92
CA ILE A 239 13.24 -2.75 -4.93
C ILE A 239 13.38 -3.51 -3.60
N LYS A 240 14.61 -3.64 -3.08
CA LYS A 240 14.89 -4.31 -1.82
C LYS A 240 14.27 -3.57 -0.64
N GLU A 241 14.39 -2.25 -0.58
CA GLU A 241 13.83 -1.43 0.49
C GLU A 241 12.29 -1.51 0.50
N ILE A 242 11.65 -1.33 -0.66
CA ILE A 242 10.20 -1.45 -0.81
C ILE A 242 9.72 -2.85 -0.40
N SER A 243 10.42 -3.89 -0.87
CA SER A 243 10.09 -5.28 -0.55
C SER A 243 10.18 -5.56 0.95
N LEU A 244 11.18 -5.01 1.64
CA LEU A 244 11.32 -5.16 3.09
C LEU A 244 10.17 -4.47 3.84
N THR A 245 9.76 -3.28 3.40
CA THR A 245 8.65 -2.54 3.99
C THR A 245 7.33 -3.28 3.79
N LEU A 246 7.01 -3.71 2.57
CA LEU A 246 5.80 -4.47 2.29
C LEU A 246 5.77 -5.82 3.01
N LYS A 247 6.92 -6.50 3.12
CA LYS A 247 7.02 -7.73 3.92
C LYS A 247 6.75 -7.48 5.40
N LYS A 248 7.25 -6.38 5.97
CA LYS A 248 6.95 -5.99 7.36
C LYS A 248 5.47 -5.69 7.57
N LEU A 249 4.77 -5.22 6.53
CA LEU A 249 3.32 -5.02 6.53
C LEU A 249 2.54 -6.35 6.40
N GLY A 250 3.21 -7.46 6.08
CA GLY A 250 2.59 -8.79 5.99
C GLY A 250 2.19 -9.20 4.57
N PHE A 251 2.68 -8.52 3.54
CA PHE A 251 2.47 -8.92 2.15
C PHE A 251 3.29 -10.16 1.81
N THR A 252 2.70 -11.05 1.03
CA THR A 252 3.36 -12.23 0.45
C THR A 252 4.32 -11.83 -0.65
N LYS A 253 5.27 -12.71 -0.99
CA LYS A 253 6.23 -12.46 -2.08
C LYS A 253 5.55 -12.17 -3.43
N ALA A 254 4.43 -12.84 -3.70
CA ALA A 254 3.65 -12.62 -4.93
C ALA A 254 3.00 -11.23 -4.95
N GLU A 255 2.34 -10.83 -3.84
CA GLU A 255 1.73 -9.50 -3.73
C GLU A 255 2.78 -8.37 -3.81
N ILE A 256 3.97 -8.58 -3.22
CA ILE A 256 5.08 -7.62 -3.31
C ILE A 256 5.52 -7.43 -4.76
N ARG A 257 5.70 -8.53 -5.50
CA ARG A 257 6.12 -8.47 -6.91
C ARG A 257 5.07 -7.73 -7.77
N GLU A 258 3.80 -8.03 -7.55
CA GLU A 258 2.70 -7.35 -8.23
C GLU A 258 2.68 -5.85 -7.92
N ALA A 259 2.78 -5.47 -6.65
CA ALA A 259 2.81 -4.06 -6.25
C ALA A 259 4.00 -3.31 -6.88
N ILE A 260 5.19 -3.91 -6.93
CA ILE A 260 6.36 -3.28 -7.57
C ILE A 260 6.16 -3.11 -9.08
N CYS A 261 5.52 -4.07 -9.74
CA CYS A 261 5.21 -3.98 -11.16
C CYS A 261 4.14 -2.90 -11.44
N GLN A 262 3.04 -2.88 -10.68
CA GLN A 262 1.91 -2.00 -10.95
C GLN A 262 2.12 -0.56 -10.46
N ASP A 263 2.61 -0.40 -9.23
CA ASP A 263 2.72 0.92 -8.58
C ASP A 263 4.05 1.61 -8.92
N TYR A 264 5.14 0.84 -8.94
CA TYR A 264 6.48 1.36 -9.18
C TYR A 264 6.92 1.20 -10.65
N LYS A 265 6.06 0.63 -11.50
CA LYS A 265 6.29 0.47 -12.95
C LYS A 265 7.55 -0.35 -13.26
N ILE A 266 7.91 -1.29 -12.38
CA ILE A 266 9.11 -2.14 -12.50
C ILE A 266 8.69 -3.61 -12.43
N CYS A 267 8.66 -4.29 -13.57
CA CYS A 267 8.24 -5.67 -13.68
C CYS A 267 9.44 -6.56 -13.98
N TYR A 268 9.72 -7.52 -13.09
CA TYR A 268 10.81 -8.48 -13.17
C TYR A 268 10.31 -9.85 -12.77
#